data_AF-A0A850ICX3-F1
#
_entry.id   AF-A0A850ICX3-F1
#
_cell.length_a   1.000
_cell.length_b   1.000
_cell.length_c   1.000
_cell.angle_alpha   90.00
_cell.angle_beta   90.00
_cell.angle_gamma   90.00
#
_symmetry.space_group_name_H-M   'P 1'
#
loop_
_entity.id
_entity.type
_entity.pdbx_description
1 polymer ?
#
loop_
_entity_poly.entity_id
_entity_poly.type
_entity_poly.pdbx_seq_one_letter_code
_entity_poly.pdbx_strand_id
1 'polypeptide(L)'
;MAHVPKHRPGSFTKNFAWGGKGFKNLHDAIRSGYSSTLTTVPRDVWRKSSGINDSSLDLIPVNFFLHNLKGRMSVDELVFQALRRPHSSDFDRLALFTFHLNRVGTPPLKGPSRPALWASEFVKRVLWRNGAWQTAALSQARLDGFIAASMIGQSDVRTKSRNNYRHFFELAGYLPTATATINTGAPSWMASALFLAWDRHILDGGKTGETELLAYVRTEELSEGKDFRRLRVMLKAGEVFEIAILAHDALHWSANTANRRGAQLEHFPTGMNRVGIPKTARVRFKLHAGEGGQHVWPGRFRLIFVKG
;
A
#
# COMPACT_ATOMS: atom_id res chain seq x y z
N MET A 1 -0.35 -12.11 30.85
CA MET A 1 -0.39 -11.52 29.49
C MET A 1 0.20 -10.12 29.56
N ALA A 2 1.10 -9.74 28.65
CA ALA A 2 1.64 -8.38 28.60
C ALA A 2 0.49 -7.36 28.41
N HIS A 3 0.61 -6.19 29.04
CA HIS A 3 -0.37 -5.11 28.92
C HIS A 3 -0.54 -4.70 27.45
N VAL A 4 -1.77 -4.73 26.93
CA VAL A 4 -2.08 -4.24 25.59
C VAL A 4 -2.45 -2.76 25.71
N PRO A 5 -1.71 -1.84 25.08
CA PRO A 5 -2.06 -0.43 25.08
C PRO A 5 -3.50 -0.22 24.59
N LYS A 6 -4.25 0.65 25.27
CA LYS A 6 -5.61 0.99 24.86
C LYS A 6 -5.61 2.12 23.83
N HIS A 7 -6.29 1.91 22.72
CA HIS A 7 -6.39 2.87 21.61
C HIS A 7 -7.79 3.46 21.53
N ARG A 8 -7.89 4.78 21.29
CA ARG A 8 -9.15 5.40 20.86
C ARG A 8 -9.35 5.07 19.39
N PRO A 9 -10.41 4.36 18.99
CA PRO A 9 -10.67 4.12 17.58
C PRO A 9 -10.98 5.45 16.91
N GLY A 10 -10.49 5.67 15.69
CA GLY A 10 -11.07 6.69 14.83
C GLY A 10 -12.57 6.40 14.65
N SER A 11 -13.38 7.44 14.40
CA SER A 11 -14.81 7.26 14.10
C SER A 11 -14.96 6.50 12.77
N PHE A 12 -14.98 5.18 12.90
CA PHE A 12 -15.10 4.18 11.83
C PHE A 12 -16.50 3.53 11.85
N THR A 13 -17.38 4.08 12.69
CA THR A 13 -18.65 3.49 13.14
C THR A 13 -19.82 3.77 12.21
N LYS A 14 -19.66 4.69 11.26
CA LYS A 14 -20.48 4.70 10.06
C LYS A 14 -19.78 3.78 9.10
N ASN A 15 -20.27 2.55 9.07
CA ASN A 15 -19.90 1.45 8.20
C ASN A 15 -19.19 1.94 6.92
N PHE A 16 -18.19 1.19 6.46
CA PHE A 16 -17.97 1.01 5.02
C PHE A 16 -19.28 0.44 4.40
N ALA A 17 -20.37 1.22 4.43
CA ALA A 17 -21.75 0.92 4.06
C ALA A 17 -21.86 0.91 2.55
N TRP A 18 -20.97 0.16 1.92
CA TRP A 18 -20.89 -0.01 0.50
C TRP A 18 -21.40 -1.38 0.09
N GLY A 19 -22.27 -1.99 0.91
CA GLY A 19 -23.08 -3.17 0.54
C GLY A 19 -22.28 -4.31 -0.09
N GLY A 20 -21.11 -4.66 0.47
CA GLY A 20 -20.24 -5.71 -0.07
C GLY A 20 -19.30 -5.28 -1.21
N LYS A 21 -19.31 -4.00 -1.62
CA LYS A 21 -18.40 -3.42 -2.64
C LYS A 21 -17.36 -2.48 -2.04
N GLY A 22 -16.95 -2.72 -0.79
CA GLY A 22 -16.14 -1.79 0.01
C GLY A 22 -14.87 -1.30 -0.68
N PHE A 23 -13.96 -2.19 -1.05
CA PHE A 23 -12.71 -1.77 -1.69
C PHE A 23 -12.87 -1.34 -3.15
N LYS A 24 -13.91 -1.83 -3.85
CA LYS A 24 -14.26 -1.33 -5.19
C LYS A 24 -14.67 0.14 -5.16
N ASN A 25 -15.54 0.50 -4.25
CA ASN A 25 -15.96 1.89 -4.11
C ASN A 25 -14.80 2.76 -3.59
N LEU A 26 -13.86 2.19 -2.81
CA LEU A 26 -12.65 2.91 -2.38
C LEU A 26 -11.80 3.24 -3.60
N HIS A 27 -11.54 2.24 -4.43
CA HIS A 27 -10.85 2.39 -5.70
C HIS A 27 -11.48 3.48 -6.57
N ASP A 28 -12.80 3.42 -6.79
CA ASP A 28 -13.52 4.38 -7.62
C ASP A 28 -13.52 5.79 -7.02
N ALA A 29 -13.61 5.91 -5.70
CA ALA A 29 -13.53 7.18 -4.98
C ALA A 29 -12.13 7.80 -5.05
N ILE A 30 -11.07 6.99 -4.97
CA ILE A 30 -9.70 7.46 -5.17
C ILE A 30 -9.54 7.98 -6.60
N ARG A 31 -9.99 7.21 -7.59
CA ARG A 31 -9.91 7.65 -9.01
C ARG A 31 -10.60 8.98 -9.25
N SER A 32 -11.80 9.13 -8.70
CA SER A 32 -12.62 10.34 -8.85
C SER A 32 -12.01 11.51 -8.07
N GLY A 33 -11.61 11.30 -6.82
CA GLY A 33 -11.06 12.34 -5.96
C GLY A 33 -9.72 12.92 -6.43
N TYR A 34 -8.93 12.12 -7.18
CA TYR A 34 -7.71 12.57 -7.85
C TYR A 34 -7.92 12.99 -9.30
N SER A 35 -9.17 13.03 -9.80
CA SER A 35 -9.48 13.39 -11.19
C SER A 35 -8.66 12.61 -12.23
N SER A 36 -8.35 11.34 -11.94
CA SER A 36 -7.48 10.49 -12.77
C SER A 36 -6.02 11.00 -12.96
N THR A 37 -5.51 11.91 -12.13
CA THR A 37 -4.14 12.44 -12.21
C THR A 37 -3.24 12.01 -11.06
N LEU A 38 -1.95 11.84 -11.32
CA LEU A 38 -0.93 11.57 -10.30
C LEU A 38 -0.38 12.88 -9.72
N THR A 39 -1.26 13.70 -9.18
CA THR A 39 -0.89 14.98 -8.55
C THR A 39 -1.51 15.11 -7.18
N THR A 40 -0.82 15.74 -6.23
CA THR A 40 -1.41 15.98 -4.90
C THR A 40 -2.63 16.89 -5.01
N VAL A 41 -3.68 16.59 -4.23
CA VAL A 41 -4.95 17.33 -4.26
C VAL A 41 -5.25 17.88 -2.87
N PRO A 42 -5.73 19.14 -2.71
CA PRO A 42 -6.20 19.61 -1.41
C PRO A 42 -7.29 18.67 -0.85
N ARG A 43 -7.26 18.38 0.45
CA ARG A 43 -8.19 17.47 1.11
C ARG A 43 -9.66 17.78 0.80
N ASP A 44 -10.06 19.05 0.89
CA ASP A 44 -11.44 19.44 0.64
C ASP A 44 -11.85 19.31 -0.84
N VAL A 45 -10.90 19.51 -1.76
CA VAL A 45 -11.13 19.27 -3.20
C VAL A 45 -11.28 17.79 -3.47
N TRP A 46 -10.42 16.94 -2.87
CA TRP A 46 -10.54 15.49 -2.98
C TRP A 46 -11.91 15.01 -2.48
N ARG A 47 -12.34 15.48 -1.30
CA ARG A 47 -13.64 15.12 -0.71
C ARG A 47 -14.80 15.46 -1.65
N LYS A 48 -14.83 16.71 -2.16
CA LYS A 48 -15.85 17.16 -3.13
C LYS A 48 -15.84 16.35 -4.43
N SER A 49 -14.68 15.87 -4.86
CA SER A 49 -14.51 15.18 -6.15
C SER A 49 -14.58 13.65 -6.03
N SER A 50 -14.62 13.11 -4.81
CA SER A 50 -14.56 11.66 -4.54
C SER A 50 -15.79 10.88 -5.03
N GLY A 51 -16.88 11.57 -5.38
CA GLY A 51 -18.16 10.92 -5.72
C GLY A 51 -18.90 10.34 -4.51
N ILE A 52 -18.45 10.62 -3.29
CA ILE A 52 -19.10 10.19 -2.05
C ILE A 52 -20.05 11.29 -1.59
N ASN A 53 -21.36 11.05 -1.71
CA ASN A 53 -22.40 12.04 -1.39
C ASN A 53 -22.64 12.22 0.12
N ASP A 54 -22.32 11.22 0.94
CA ASP A 54 -22.39 11.34 2.40
C ASP A 54 -21.08 11.89 2.95
N SER A 55 -21.13 13.14 3.41
CA SER A 55 -19.99 13.87 3.98
C SER A 55 -19.36 13.23 5.21
N SER A 56 -20.04 12.27 5.84
CA SER A 56 -19.48 11.48 6.94
C SER A 56 -18.80 10.19 6.48
N LEU A 57 -19.13 9.69 5.28
CA LEU A 57 -18.46 8.54 4.65
C LEU A 57 -17.19 8.96 3.89
N ASP A 58 -17.13 10.18 3.37
CA ASP A 58 -15.93 10.71 2.68
C ASP A 58 -14.68 10.78 3.59
N LEU A 59 -14.90 10.84 4.90
CA LEU A 59 -13.85 10.86 5.91
C LEU A 59 -13.16 9.52 6.05
N ILE A 60 -13.79 8.44 5.60
CA ILE A 60 -13.24 7.09 5.77
C ILE A 60 -12.02 6.88 4.87
N PRO A 61 -12.08 7.06 3.53
CA PRO A 61 -10.88 6.99 2.70
C PRO A 61 -9.78 7.93 3.19
N VAL A 62 -10.14 9.17 3.52
CA VAL A 62 -9.18 10.21 3.91
C VAL A 62 -8.48 9.92 5.24
N ASN A 63 -9.19 9.35 6.23
CA ASN A 63 -8.62 9.13 7.56
C ASN A 63 -8.01 7.75 7.74
N PHE A 64 -8.30 6.77 6.88
CA PHE A 64 -7.84 5.39 7.08
C PHE A 64 -7.01 4.83 5.92
N PHE A 65 -7.16 5.37 4.71
CA PHE A 65 -6.54 4.79 3.52
C PHE A 65 -5.61 5.75 2.82
N LEU A 66 -5.91 7.04 2.77
CA LEU A 66 -5.10 8.00 2.04
C LEU A 66 -4.09 8.69 2.95
N HIS A 67 -2.92 8.99 2.38
CA HIS A 67 -1.91 9.79 3.05
C HIS A 67 -2.22 11.28 2.91
N ASN A 68 -2.20 12.01 4.02
CA ASN A 68 -2.42 13.45 4.06
C ASN A 68 -1.19 14.19 4.61
N LEU A 69 -0.53 14.96 3.76
CA LEU A 69 0.59 15.82 4.13
C LEU A 69 0.11 17.27 4.19
N LYS A 70 0.00 17.83 5.40
CA LYS A 70 -0.34 19.24 5.63
C LYS A 70 -1.63 19.70 4.91
N GLY A 71 -2.67 18.87 4.92
CA GLY A 71 -3.96 19.18 4.29
C GLY A 71 -4.04 18.86 2.79
N ARG A 72 -3.00 18.24 2.23
CA ARG A 72 -2.97 17.74 0.84
C ARG A 72 -2.92 16.23 0.81
N MET A 73 -3.78 15.63 0.02
CA MET A 73 -3.77 14.19 -0.25
C MET A 73 -2.58 13.86 -1.15
N SER A 74 -1.66 13.05 -0.64
CA SER A 74 -0.43 12.64 -1.33
C SER A 74 -0.70 11.47 -2.28
N VAL A 75 0.07 11.42 -3.37
CA VAL A 75 0.10 10.26 -4.26
C VAL A 75 1.11 9.27 -3.71
N ASP A 76 0.61 8.14 -3.23
CA ASP A 76 1.38 6.96 -2.86
C ASP A 76 1.00 5.77 -3.75
N GLU A 77 1.63 4.62 -3.56
CA GLU A 77 1.36 3.42 -4.34
C GLU A 77 -0.12 2.98 -4.36
N LEU A 78 -0.89 3.20 -3.28
CA LEU A 78 -2.33 2.88 -3.29
C LEU A 78 -3.06 3.76 -4.32
N VAL A 79 -2.76 5.06 -4.33
CA VAL A 79 -3.30 6.01 -5.30
C VAL A 79 -2.85 5.67 -6.72
N PHE A 80 -1.56 5.35 -6.89
CA PHE A 80 -1.02 4.93 -8.18
C PHE A 80 -1.76 3.71 -8.74
N GLN A 81 -1.93 2.66 -7.93
CA GLN A 81 -2.63 1.44 -8.33
C GLN A 81 -4.09 1.72 -8.71
N ALA A 82 -4.81 2.52 -7.92
CA ALA A 82 -6.19 2.90 -8.23
C ALA A 82 -6.31 3.66 -9.56
N LEU A 83 -5.37 4.57 -9.87
CA LEU A 83 -5.43 5.39 -11.08
C LEU A 83 -4.98 4.65 -12.32
N ARG A 84 -4.00 3.74 -12.19
CA ARG A 84 -3.34 3.08 -13.33
C ARG A 84 -3.90 1.71 -13.67
N ARG A 85 -4.58 1.05 -12.74
CA ARG A 85 -5.11 -0.30 -12.94
C ARG A 85 -6.62 -0.33 -12.74
N PRO A 86 -7.33 -1.26 -13.39
CA PRO A 86 -8.67 -1.63 -12.98
C PRO A 86 -8.66 -2.20 -11.55
N HIS A 87 -9.81 -2.13 -10.89
CA HIS A 87 -10.03 -2.77 -9.60
C HIS A 87 -9.72 -4.28 -9.67
N SER A 88 -9.06 -4.82 -8.65
CA SER A 88 -8.67 -6.23 -8.59
C SER A 88 -8.51 -6.69 -7.14
N SER A 89 -8.45 -8.01 -6.92
CA SER A 89 -8.15 -8.59 -5.60
C SER A 89 -6.79 -8.16 -5.04
N ASP A 90 -5.83 -7.82 -5.91
CA ASP A 90 -4.53 -7.30 -5.48
C ASP A 90 -4.66 -5.89 -4.92
N PHE A 91 -5.53 -5.05 -5.49
CA PHE A 91 -5.89 -3.76 -4.92
C PHE A 91 -6.58 -3.93 -3.55
N ASP A 92 -7.50 -4.89 -3.41
CA ASP A 92 -8.21 -5.16 -2.16
C ASP A 92 -7.25 -5.53 -1.02
N ARG A 93 -6.26 -6.37 -1.32
CA ARG A 93 -5.21 -6.76 -0.38
C ARG A 93 -4.27 -5.61 -0.05
N LEU A 94 -3.92 -4.79 -1.05
CA LEU A 94 -3.15 -3.56 -0.83
C LEU A 94 -3.93 -2.59 0.07
N ALA A 95 -5.23 -2.41 -0.14
CA ALA A 95 -6.08 -1.56 0.70
C ALA A 95 -6.18 -2.07 2.14
N LEU A 96 -6.34 -3.38 2.35
CA LEU A 96 -6.27 -3.98 3.68
C LEU A 96 -4.89 -3.77 4.33
N PHE A 97 -3.81 -3.93 3.56
CA PHE A 97 -2.46 -3.63 4.05
C PHE A 97 -2.32 -2.16 4.43
N THR A 98 -2.83 -1.22 3.63
CA THR A 98 -2.85 0.21 3.96
C THR A 98 -3.52 0.49 5.30
N PHE A 99 -4.64 -0.18 5.57
CA PHE A 99 -5.36 -0.07 6.84
C PHE A 99 -4.51 -0.58 8.02
N HIS A 100 -3.74 -1.66 7.84
CA HIS A 100 -2.80 -2.17 8.85
C HIS A 100 -1.58 -1.27 9.05
N LEU A 101 -1.07 -0.67 7.96
CA LEU A 101 0.04 0.28 8.01
C LEU A 101 -0.36 1.53 8.78
N ASN A 102 -1.59 2.00 8.58
CA ASN A 102 -2.24 3.01 9.42
C ASN A 102 -1.43 4.31 9.57
N ARG A 103 -0.72 4.70 8.50
CA ARG A 103 0.02 5.95 8.40
C ARG A 103 -0.74 6.91 7.49
N VAL A 104 -1.64 7.71 8.06
CA VAL A 104 -2.47 8.65 7.29
C VAL A 104 -1.88 10.06 7.20
N GLY A 105 -0.63 10.22 7.67
CA GLY A 105 0.22 11.39 7.46
C GLY A 105 0.42 12.29 8.69
N THR A 106 1.35 13.24 8.55
CA THR A 106 1.88 14.06 9.65
C THR A 106 1.83 15.57 9.35
N PRO A 107 1.29 16.41 10.27
CA PRO A 107 0.39 16.06 11.35
C PRO A 107 -1.01 15.70 10.80
N PRO A 108 -1.79 14.86 11.51
CA PRO A 108 -3.19 14.65 11.16
C PRO A 108 -3.95 15.97 11.32
N LEU A 109 -4.84 16.29 10.38
CA LEU A 109 -5.66 17.51 10.46
C LEU A 109 -6.60 17.48 11.68
N LYS A 110 -7.13 16.30 12.02
CA LYS A 110 -7.99 16.05 13.18
C LYS A 110 -7.92 14.59 13.60
N GLY A 111 -7.86 14.33 14.90
CA GLY A 111 -7.84 12.98 15.47
C GLY A 111 -6.44 12.36 15.57
N PRO A 112 -6.34 11.06 15.90
CA PRO A 112 -5.05 10.38 16.04
C PRO A 112 -4.35 10.26 14.68
N SER A 113 -3.01 10.33 14.68
CA SER A 113 -2.18 10.09 13.48
C SER A 113 -2.25 8.65 12.97
N ARG A 114 -2.73 7.74 13.83
CA ARG A 114 -2.79 6.29 13.63
C ARG A 114 -4.17 5.74 14.05
N PRO A 115 -5.27 6.08 13.38
CA PRO A 115 -6.65 5.77 13.82
C PRO A 115 -7.02 4.28 13.87
N ALA A 116 -6.29 3.42 13.17
CA ALA A 116 -6.44 1.96 13.18
C ALA A 116 -5.26 1.23 13.86
N LEU A 117 -4.60 1.85 14.86
CA LEU A 117 -3.37 1.28 15.45
C LEU A 117 -3.63 -0.09 16.08
N TRP A 118 -4.81 -0.25 16.68
CA TRP A 118 -5.29 -1.51 17.23
C TRP A 118 -5.28 -2.65 16.20
N ALA A 119 -5.56 -2.37 14.92
CA ALA A 119 -5.58 -3.38 13.87
C ALA A 119 -4.16 -3.83 13.51
N SER A 120 -3.22 -2.89 13.45
CA SER A 120 -1.79 -3.20 13.31
C SER A 120 -1.29 -4.08 14.46
N GLU A 121 -1.63 -3.71 15.70
CA GLU A 121 -1.27 -4.50 16.89
C GLU A 121 -1.96 -5.88 16.91
N PHE A 122 -3.19 -5.98 16.43
CA PHE A 122 -3.88 -7.26 16.28
C PHE A 122 -3.13 -8.18 15.30
N VAL A 123 -2.69 -7.63 14.16
CA VAL A 123 -1.93 -8.41 13.18
C VAL A 123 -0.67 -8.98 13.83
N LYS A 124 0.12 -8.12 14.47
CA LYS A 124 1.38 -8.46 15.13
C LYS A 124 1.23 -9.47 16.27
N ARG A 125 0.26 -9.23 17.15
CA ARG A 125 0.13 -9.96 18.42
C ARG A 125 -0.80 -11.16 18.35
N VAL A 126 -1.70 -11.26 17.38
CA VAL A 126 -2.75 -12.28 17.40
C VAL A 126 -2.86 -13.00 16.07
N LEU A 127 -3.00 -12.26 14.97
CA LEU A 127 -3.21 -12.86 13.66
C LEU A 127 -1.97 -13.60 13.17
N TRP A 128 -0.81 -12.97 13.29
CA TRP A 128 0.47 -13.51 12.83
C TRP A 128 1.10 -14.39 13.91
N ARG A 129 1.06 -15.71 13.71
CA ARG A 129 1.69 -16.68 14.61
C ARG A 129 2.37 -17.78 13.81
N ASN A 130 3.52 -18.25 14.29
CA ASN A 130 4.24 -19.39 13.73
C ASN A 130 4.49 -19.29 12.21
N GLY A 131 4.74 -18.08 11.71
CA GLY A 131 5.03 -17.91 10.29
C GLY A 131 3.80 -17.93 9.37
N ALA A 132 2.58 -17.71 9.87
CA ALA A 132 1.38 -17.53 9.04
C ALA A 132 0.31 -16.67 9.74
N TRP A 133 -0.63 -16.12 8.95
CA TRP A 133 -1.89 -15.63 9.50
C TRP A 133 -2.79 -16.79 9.90
N GLN A 134 -3.24 -16.80 11.14
CA GLN A 134 -4.08 -17.86 11.70
C GLN A 134 -5.56 -17.55 11.46
N THR A 135 -6.28 -18.42 10.74
CA THR A 135 -7.70 -18.21 10.43
C THR A 135 -8.53 -18.08 11.72
N ALA A 136 -8.21 -18.87 12.74
CA ALA A 136 -8.91 -18.86 14.03
C ALA A 136 -8.82 -17.50 14.77
N ALA A 137 -7.78 -16.71 14.52
CA ALA A 137 -7.64 -15.38 15.11
C ALA A 137 -8.76 -14.43 14.65
N LEU A 138 -9.28 -14.61 13.43
CA LEU A 138 -10.36 -13.80 12.87
C LEU A 138 -11.76 -14.24 13.30
N SER A 139 -11.89 -15.28 14.13
CA SER A 139 -13.18 -15.64 14.73
C SER A 139 -13.74 -14.48 15.55
N GLN A 140 -15.07 -14.36 15.60
CA GLN A 140 -15.72 -13.25 16.34
C GLN A 140 -15.26 -13.22 17.80
N ALA A 141 -15.25 -14.37 18.48
CA ALA A 141 -14.81 -14.48 19.87
C ALA A 141 -13.36 -13.99 20.10
N ARG A 142 -12.43 -14.33 19.20
CA ARG A 142 -11.02 -13.89 19.32
C ARG A 142 -10.86 -12.40 19.04
N LEU A 143 -11.54 -11.87 18.01
CA LEU A 143 -11.55 -10.44 17.72
C LEU A 143 -12.19 -9.63 18.86
N ASP A 144 -13.33 -10.07 19.39
CA ASP A 144 -14.01 -9.41 20.51
C ASP A 144 -13.12 -9.36 21.74
N GLY A 145 -12.47 -10.48 22.09
CA GLY A 145 -11.54 -10.54 23.21
C GLY A 145 -10.38 -9.54 23.04
N PHE A 146 -9.79 -9.45 21.84
CA PHE A 146 -8.73 -8.48 21.58
C PHE A 146 -9.23 -7.03 21.62
N ILE A 147 -10.32 -6.72 20.92
CA ILE A 147 -10.89 -5.37 20.82
C ILE A 147 -11.33 -4.86 22.19
N ALA A 148 -11.97 -5.70 23.01
CA ALA A 148 -12.35 -5.33 24.37
C ALA A 148 -11.15 -4.94 25.24
N ALA A 149 -10.00 -5.63 25.06
CA ALA A 149 -8.77 -5.35 25.78
C ALA A 149 -8.01 -4.12 25.24
N SER A 150 -8.02 -3.90 23.93
CA SER A 150 -7.17 -2.92 23.24
C SER A 150 -7.87 -1.63 22.80
N MET A 151 -9.20 -1.55 22.86
CA MET A 151 -9.97 -0.41 22.33
C MET A 151 -10.78 0.33 23.41
N ILE A 152 -10.61 1.65 23.48
CA ILE A 152 -11.42 2.57 24.29
C ILE A 152 -12.68 2.91 23.50
N GLY A 153 -13.80 2.25 23.80
CA GLY A 153 -15.07 2.48 23.13
C GLY A 153 -16.22 1.74 23.80
N GLN A 154 -17.45 2.20 23.54
CA GLN A 154 -18.67 1.53 23.97
C GLN A 154 -18.83 0.18 23.25
N SER A 155 -19.69 -0.69 23.78
CA SER A 155 -19.92 -2.05 23.24
C SER A 155 -20.35 -2.04 21.77
N ASP A 156 -21.18 -1.08 21.37
CA ASP A 156 -21.64 -0.92 19.98
C ASP A 156 -20.50 -0.51 19.03
N VAL A 157 -19.61 0.39 19.46
CA VAL A 157 -18.42 0.82 18.71
C VAL A 157 -17.47 -0.35 18.48
N ARG A 158 -17.25 -1.17 19.51
CA ARG A 158 -16.40 -2.36 19.43
C ARG A 158 -16.99 -3.41 18.48
N THR A 159 -18.29 -3.67 18.59
CA THR A 159 -19.03 -4.60 17.71
C THR A 159 -18.93 -4.17 16.25
N LYS A 160 -19.13 -2.87 15.97
CA LYS A 160 -18.98 -2.31 14.62
C LYS A 160 -17.55 -2.47 14.09
N SER A 161 -16.55 -2.16 14.92
CA SER A 161 -15.14 -2.30 14.55
C SER A 161 -14.77 -3.74 14.21
N ARG A 162 -15.21 -4.70 15.03
CA ARG A 162 -15.05 -6.13 14.75
C ARG A 162 -15.67 -6.51 13.40
N ASN A 163 -16.95 -6.19 13.19
CA ASN A 163 -17.68 -6.57 11.99
C ASN A 163 -17.01 -6.01 10.73
N ASN A 164 -16.70 -4.71 10.74
CA ASN A 164 -16.06 -4.07 9.60
C ASN A 164 -14.66 -4.65 9.33
N TYR A 165 -13.87 -4.88 10.37
CA TYR A 165 -12.52 -5.42 10.19
C TYR A 165 -12.53 -6.85 9.67
N ARG A 166 -13.42 -7.71 10.19
CA ARG A 166 -13.62 -9.05 9.64
C ARG A 166 -14.08 -8.99 8.18
N HIS A 167 -15.00 -8.07 7.86
CA HIS A 167 -15.48 -7.88 6.49
C HIS A 167 -14.35 -7.45 5.53
N PHE A 168 -13.33 -6.71 5.98
CA PHE A 168 -12.17 -6.42 5.14
C PHE A 168 -11.39 -7.66 4.70
N PHE A 169 -11.31 -8.69 5.55
CA PHE A 169 -10.70 -9.96 5.14
C PHE A 169 -11.57 -10.72 4.15
N GLU A 170 -12.90 -10.59 4.24
CA GLU A 170 -13.83 -11.15 3.25
C GLU A 170 -13.64 -10.46 1.88
N LEU A 171 -13.60 -9.12 1.87
CA LEU A 171 -13.36 -8.33 0.66
C LEU A 171 -11.99 -8.63 0.02
N ALA A 172 -10.94 -8.82 0.84
CA ALA A 172 -9.61 -9.17 0.35
C ALA A 172 -9.47 -10.64 -0.11
N GLY A 173 -10.55 -11.43 -0.04
CA GLY A 173 -10.59 -12.83 -0.45
C GLY A 173 -9.85 -13.77 0.51
N TYR A 174 -9.65 -13.37 1.77
CA TYR A 174 -9.03 -14.19 2.81
C TYR A 174 -10.05 -14.96 3.65
N LEU A 175 -11.32 -14.55 3.60
CA LEU A 175 -12.43 -15.22 4.26
C LEU A 175 -13.63 -15.38 3.31
N PRO A 176 -14.46 -16.42 3.51
CA PRO A 176 -14.22 -17.58 4.38
C PRO A 176 -13.09 -18.48 3.82
N THR A 177 -12.39 -19.22 4.69
CA THR A 177 -11.45 -20.26 4.27
C THR A 177 -11.60 -21.49 5.17
N ALA A 178 -11.42 -22.68 4.60
CA ALA A 178 -11.43 -23.95 5.31
C ALA A 178 -10.07 -24.29 5.96
N THR A 179 -9.00 -23.58 5.59
CA THR A 179 -7.66 -23.85 6.07
C THR A 179 -7.40 -23.21 7.44
N ALA A 180 -6.62 -23.88 8.29
CA ALA A 180 -6.22 -23.36 9.60
C ALA A 180 -5.39 -22.06 9.50
N THR A 181 -4.64 -21.91 8.40
CA THR A 181 -3.84 -20.72 8.08
C THR A 181 -4.33 -20.07 6.80
N ILE A 182 -4.28 -18.74 6.74
CA ILE A 182 -4.59 -17.98 5.53
C ILE A 182 -3.36 -18.00 4.62
N ASN A 183 -3.53 -18.48 3.38
CA ASN A 183 -2.50 -18.42 2.38
C ASN A 183 -2.45 -17.02 1.77
N THR A 184 -1.47 -16.23 2.20
CA THR A 184 -1.19 -14.92 1.63
C THR A 184 -0.45 -15.00 0.29
N GLY A 185 -0.01 -16.18 -0.15
CA GLY A 185 0.55 -16.46 -1.49
C GLY A 185 1.96 -15.92 -1.74
N ALA A 186 2.35 -15.84 -3.02
CA ALA A 186 3.44 -14.98 -3.51
C ALA A 186 2.84 -13.99 -4.53
N PRO A 187 2.02 -13.02 -4.09
CA PRO A 187 1.20 -12.27 -5.01
C PRO A 187 1.90 -10.99 -5.45
N SER A 188 1.58 -10.55 -6.65
CA SER A 188 1.99 -9.29 -7.24
C SER A 188 1.76 -8.07 -6.32
N TRP A 189 0.77 -8.10 -5.43
CA TRP A 189 0.48 -6.98 -4.52
C TRP A 189 1.55 -6.73 -3.46
N MET A 190 2.42 -7.71 -3.14
CA MET A 190 3.44 -7.54 -2.09
C MET A 190 4.50 -6.50 -2.44
N ALA A 191 4.88 -6.39 -3.71
CA ALA A 191 5.76 -5.32 -4.17
C ALA A 191 5.10 -3.95 -3.96
N SER A 192 3.82 -3.82 -4.32
CA SER A 192 3.03 -2.61 -4.05
C SER A 192 2.90 -2.31 -2.56
N ALA A 193 2.78 -3.32 -1.70
CA ALA A 193 2.76 -3.09 -0.25
C ALA A 193 4.09 -2.50 0.26
N LEU A 194 5.22 -2.97 -0.27
CA LEU A 194 6.54 -2.39 0.04
C LEU A 194 6.64 -0.94 -0.44
N PHE A 195 6.29 -0.68 -1.71
CA PHE A 195 6.28 0.67 -2.26
C PHE A 195 5.39 1.60 -1.45
N LEU A 196 4.19 1.17 -1.10
CA LEU A 196 3.28 1.95 -0.25
C LEU A 196 3.92 2.34 1.09
N ALA A 197 4.50 1.36 1.78
CA ALA A 197 5.13 1.61 3.08
C ALA A 197 6.31 2.57 2.95
N TRP A 198 7.11 2.39 1.89
CA TRP A 198 8.26 3.21 1.59
C TRP A 198 7.89 4.65 1.18
N ASP A 199 6.93 4.81 0.27
CA ASP A 199 6.38 6.11 -0.14
C ASP A 199 5.97 6.91 1.10
N ARG A 200 5.20 6.29 2.00
CA ARG A 200 4.75 6.96 3.22
C ARG A 200 5.88 7.27 4.19
N HIS A 201 6.89 6.41 4.28
CA HIS A 201 8.09 6.72 5.06
C HIS A 201 8.76 7.99 4.54
N ILE A 202 8.99 8.09 3.23
CA ILE A 202 9.61 9.28 2.60
C ILE A 202 8.71 10.51 2.75
N LEU A 203 7.40 10.37 2.50
CA LEU A 203 6.44 11.47 2.61
C LEU A 203 6.34 12.04 4.03
N ASP A 204 6.57 11.20 5.05
CA ASP A 204 6.67 11.61 6.47
C ASP A 204 8.06 12.18 6.84
N GLY A 205 8.95 12.40 5.86
CA GLY A 205 10.30 12.97 6.07
C GLY A 205 11.38 11.92 6.36
N GLY A 206 11.08 10.65 6.11
CA GLY A 206 12.06 9.56 6.14
C GLY A 206 13.18 9.77 5.13
N LYS A 207 14.37 9.24 5.44
CA LYS A 207 15.52 9.33 4.55
C LYS A 207 15.32 8.37 3.37
N THR A 208 15.79 8.79 2.19
CA THR A 208 15.84 7.95 0.99
C THR A 208 17.17 7.20 0.92
N GLY A 209 17.21 6.09 0.18
CA GLY A 209 18.43 5.30 -0.04
C GLY A 209 18.23 3.81 0.17
N GLU A 210 19.13 3.01 -0.41
CA GLU A 210 19.16 1.55 -0.26
C GLU A 210 19.32 1.13 1.20
N THR A 211 20.31 1.71 1.89
CA THR A 211 20.62 1.40 3.28
C THR A 211 19.43 1.69 4.18
N GLU A 212 18.76 2.82 3.95
CA GLU A 212 17.58 3.29 4.65
C GLU A 212 16.39 2.38 4.39
N LEU A 213 16.14 1.97 3.14
CA LEU A 213 15.10 1.01 2.79
C LEU A 213 15.34 -0.34 3.48
N LEU A 214 16.57 -0.85 3.43
CA LEU A 214 16.94 -2.11 4.10
C LEU A 214 16.78 -2.02 5.61
N ALA A 215 17.15 -0.88 6.21
CA ALA A 215 16.92 -0.62 7.63
C ALA A 215 15.42 -0.55 7.94
N TYR A 216 14.64 0.14 7.11
CA TYR A 216 13.20 0.31 7.28
C TYR A 216 12.46 -1.04 7.19
N VAL A 217 12.78 -1.88 6.21
CA VAL A 217 12.22 -3.24 6.07
C VAL A 217 12.56 -4.13 7.27
N ARG A 218 13.68 -3.88 7.94
CA ARG A 218 14.09 -4.62 9.15
C ARG A 218 13.38 -4.16 10.42
N THR A 219 12.66 -3.04 10.40
CA THR A 219 11.90 -2.58 11.56
C THR A 219 10.74 -3.51 11.90
N GLU A 220 10.28 -3.50 13.16
CA GLU A 220 9.10 -4.25 13.62
C GLU A 220 7.80 -3.87 12.88
N GLU A 221 7.79 -2.75 12.17
CA GLU A 221 6.62 -2.28 11.43
C GLU A 221 6.39 -3.07 10.13
N LEU A 222 7.45 -3.61 9.53
CA LEU A 222 7.40 -4.42 8.31
C LEU A 222 7.85 -5.87 8.51
N SER A 223 8.50 -6.23 9.62
CA SER A 223 9.15 -7.55 9.77
C SER A 223 8.23 -8.70 10.21
N GLU A 224 6.98 -8.43 10.58
CA GLU A 224 6.03 -9.45 11.06
C GLU A 224 5.05 -9.90 9.96
N GLY A 225 5.49 -10.85 9.12
CA GLY A 225 4.68 -11.49 8.07
C GLY A 225 5.49 -12.49 7.24
N LYS A 226 4.86 -13.53 6.68
CA LYS A 226 5.53 -14.59 5.87
C LYS A 226 5.94 -13.97 4.56
N ASP A 227 5.04 -13.10 4.11
CA ASP A 227 5.16 -12.22 2.98
C ASP A 227 6.39 -11.34 3.14
N PHE A 228 6.59 -10.72 4.30
CA PHE A 228 7.76 -9.88 4.53
C PHE A 228 9.06 -10.65 4.76
N ARG A 229 9.01 -11.90 5.27
CA ARG A 229 10.21 -12.77 5.22
C ARG A 229 10.58 -13.15 3.80
N ARG A 230 9.61 -13.45 2.93
CA ARG A 230 9.85 -13.68 1.50
C ARG A 230 10.35 -12.43 0.80
N LEU A 231 9.75 -11.28 1.06
CA LEU A 231 10.20 -9.97 0.58
C LEU A 231 11.64 -9.68 1.06
N ARG A 232 11.98 -10.04 2.31
CA ARG A 232 13.34 -9.95 2.85
C ARG A 232 14.31 -10.90 2.17
N VAL A 233 13.88 -12.10 1.78
CA VAL A 233 14.69 -13.04 0.98
C VAL A 233 14.89 -12.49 -0.44
N MET A 234 13.84 -11.98 -1.08
CA MET A 234 13.90 -11.38 -2.43
C MET A 234 14.75 -10.08 -2.46
N LEU A 235 14.65 -9.25 -1.42
CA LEU A 235 15.50 -8.05 -1.26
C LEU A 235 16.96 -8.41 -0.97
N LYS A 236 17.21 -9.46 -0.17
CA LYS A 236 18.58 -9.98 0.06
C LYS A 236 19.19 -10.64 -1.18
N ALA A 237 18.37 -11.18 -2.08
CA ALA A 237 18.78 -11.80 -3.32
C ALA A 237 18.98 -10.79 -4.48
N GLY A 238 18.75 -9.49 -4.25
CA GLY A 238 18.88 -8.44 -5.26
C GLY A 238 17.74 -8.40 -6.30
N GLU A 239 16.77 -9.31 -6.23
CA GLU A 239 15.75 -9.51 -7.29
C GLU A 239 14.69 -8.40 -7.38
N VAL A 240 14.48 -7.64 -6.30
CA VAL A 240 13.49 -6.54 -6.22
C VAL A 240 14.17 -5.16 -6.30
N PHE A 241 15.50 -5.13 -6.15
CA PHE A 241 16.27 -3.91 -5.95
C PHE A 241 16.38 -3.05 -7.22
N GLU A 242 16.67 -3.68 -8.36
CA GLU A 242 16.74 -2.96 -9.64
C GLU A 242 15.38 -2.39 -10.04
N ILE A 243 14.28 -3.11 -9.80
CA ILE A 243 12.93 -2.66 -10.20
C ILE A 243 12.45 -1.51 -9.31
N ALA A 244 12.72 -1.55 -8.01
CA ALA A 244 12.27 -0.51 -7.08
C ALA A 244 12.97 0.83 -7.27
N ILE A 245 14.29 0.81 -7.49
CA ILE A 245 15.07 2.03 -7.74
C ILE A 245 14.75 2.59 -9.13
N LEU A 246 14.70 1.74 -10.17
CA LEU A 246 14.37 2.19 -11.53
C LEU A 246 12.94 2.73 -11.66
N ALA A 247 11.97 2.16 -10.92
CA ALA A 247 10.59 2.66 -10.91
C ALA A 247 10.45 3.98 -10.14
N HIS A 248 11.16 4.13 -9.03
CA HIS A 248 11.14 5.34 -8.21
C HIS A 248 11.82 6.53 -8.92
N ASP A 249 12.97 6.31 -9.56
CA ASP A 249 13.67 7.35 -10.33
C ASP A 249 12.88 7.80 -11.57
N ALA A 250 12.17 6.88 -12.23
CA ALA A 250 11.29 7.21 -13.34
C ALA A 250 10.06 8.05 -12.90
N LEU A 251 9.50 7.78 -11.72
CA LEU A 251 8.36 8.54 -11.15
C LEU A 251 8.78 9.95 -10.69
N HIS A 252 9.98 10.09 -10.11
CA HIS A 252 10.51 11.39 -9.70
C HIS A 252 10.96 12.27 -10.87
N TRP A 253 11.49 11.68 -11.95
CA TRP A 253 11.85 12.44 -13.15
C TRP A 253 10.61 13.09 -13.78
N SER A 254 9.51 12.34 -13.94
CA SER A 254 8.31 12.89 -14.60
C SER A 254 7.62 14.01 -13.81
N ALA A 255 7.71 13.99 -12.47
CA ALA A 255 7.13 15.02 -11.61
C ALA A 255 7.94 16.33 -11.59
N ASN A 256 9.26 16.27 -11.80
CA ASN A 256 10.14 17.45 -11.75
C ASN A 256 10.36 18.13 -13.11
N THR A 257 10.17 17.44 -14.25
CA THR A 257 10.26 18.06 -15.58
C THR A 257 9.16 19.07 -15.88
N ALA A 258 8.03 19.04 -15.16
CA ALA A 258 6.98 20.05 -15.28
C ALA A 258 7.38 21.42 -14.68
N ASN A 259 8.44 21.49 -13.87
CA ASN A 259 8.82 22.68 -13.10
C ASN A 259 10.20 23.26 -13.46
N ARG A 260 10.90 22.73 -14.48
CA ARG A 260 12.17 23.27 -14.98
C ARG A 260 12.07 23.66 -16.46
N ARG A 261 11.31 24.71 -16.76
CA ARG A 261 11.59 25.55 -17.95
C ARG A 261 12.57 26.63 -17.52
N GLY A 262 13.87 26.36 -17.65
CA GLY A 262 14.92 27.33 -17.34
C GLY A 262 16.15 26.70 -16.71
N ALA A 263 16.78 25.75 -17.39
CA ALA A 263 18.18 25.43 -17.14
C ALA A 263 18.80 25.04 -18.48
N GLN A 264 19.87 25.74 -18.85
CA GLN A 264 20.56 25.68 -20.13
C GLN A 264 21.06 24.26 -20.46
N LEU A 265 20.92 23.90 -21.74
CA LEU A 265 21.64 22.81 -22.37
C LEU A 265 23.13 23.17 -22.43
N GLU A 266 23.94 22.58 -21.56
CA GLU A 266 25.38 22.46 -21.82
C GLU A 266 25.68 21.13 -22.52
N HIS A 267 26.59 21.25 -23.48
CA HIS A 267 26.89 20.31 -24.55
C HIS A 267 27.33 18.92 -24.08
N PHE A 268 26.78 17.88 -24.69
CA PHE A 268 27.46 16.60 -24.83
C PHE A 268 28.27 16.59 -26.15
N PRO A 269 29.45 15.96 -26.20
CA PRO A 269 30.26 15.93 -27.42
C PRO A 269 29.56 15.12 -28.51
N THR A 270 29.46 15.74 -29.67
CA THR A 270 29.04 15.15 -30.94
C THR A 270 30.02 14.08 -31.39
N GLY A 271 29.54 12.84 -31.53
CA GLY A 271 30.35 11.79 -32.13
C GLY A 271 29.75 10.40 -32.04
N MET A 272 28.58 10.14 -32.66
CA MET A 272 28.30 8.83 -33.25
C MET A 272 27.15 8.94 -34.27
N ASN A 273 27.45 8.41 -35.46
CA ASN A 273 26.69 8.56 -36.68
C ASN A 273 25.28 7.96 -36.63
N ARG A 274 24.39 8.60 -37.38
CA ARG A 274 23.05 8.12 -37.75
C ARG A 274 23.12 6.72 -38.36
N VAL A 275 22.73 5.70 -37.61
CA VAL A 275 22.24 4.42 -38.13
C VAL A 275 20.98 4.06 -37.35
N GLY A 276 19.91 3.69 -38.07
CA GLY A 276 18.54 3.62 -37.58
C GLY A 276 18.35 2.84 -36.27
N ILE A 277 17.71 3.49 -35.29
CA ILE A 277 17.29 2.86 -34.03
C ILE A 277 16.16 1.86 -34.33
N PRO A 278 16.29 0.56 -33.99
CA PRO A 278 15.16 -0.35 -34.06
C PRO A 278 14.11 0.07 -33.01
N LYS A 279 12.84 0.25 -33.42
CA LYS A 279 11.72 0.66 -32.55
C LYS A 279 11.35 -0.35 -31.43
N THR A 280 12.11 -1.42 -31.27
CA THR A 280 11.94 -2.42 -30.22
C THR A 280 13.27 -3.08 -29.91
N ALA A 281 13.85 -2.82 -28.74
CA ALA A 281 14.86 -3.71 -28.16
C ALA A 281 14.12 -4.84 -27.42
N ARG A 282 14.36 -6.10 -27.82
CA ARG A 282 13.91 -7.27 -27.06
C ARG A 282 15.03 -7.67 -26.11
N VAL A 283 14.86 -7.39 -24.82
CA VAL A 283 15.77 -7.89 -23.78
C VAL A 283 15.20 -9.20 -23.26
N ARG A 284 15.93 -10.30 -23.43
CA ARG A 284 15.65 -11.59 -22.76
C ARG A 284 16.59 -11.70 -21.56
N PHE A 285 16.02 -11.83 -20.37
CA PHE A 285 16.80 -12.18 -19.20
C PHE A 285 16.83 -13.71 -19.06
N LYS A 286 18.03 -14.28 -18.96
CA LYS A 286 18.25 -15.67 -18.53
C LYS A 286 18.70 -15.63 -17.08
N LEU A 287 17.88 -16.18 -16.19
CA LEU A 287 18.23 -16.40 -14.79
C LEU A 287 18.84 -17.80 -14.65
N HIS A 288 20.04 -17.88 -14.08
CA HIS A 288 20.62 -19.13 -13.62
C HIS A 288 20.33 -19.26 -12.14
N ALA A 289 19.40 -20.16 -11.79
CA ALA A 289 19.32 -20.67 -10.42
C ALA A 289 20.49 -21.64 -10.21
N GLY A 290 21.23 -21.45 -9.11
CA GLY A 290 22.26 -22.39 -8.68
C GLY A 290 21.70 -23.81 -8.57
N GLU A 291 22.54 -24.77 -8.95
CA GLU A 291 22.39 -26.23 -9.02
C GLU A 291 20.96 -26.79 -8.89
N GLY A 292 20.35 -27.08 -10.04
CA GLY A 292 19.26 -28.05 -10.13
C GLY A 292 17.87 -27.51 -10.51
N GLY A 293 17.77 -26.72 -11.59
CA GLY A 293 16.47 -26.54 -12.29
C GLY A 293 16.31 -25.19 -12.98
N GLN A 294 16.11 -25.20 -14.30
CA GLN A 294 15.74 -23.99 -15.05
C GLN A 294 14.24 -23.70 -14.85
N HIS A 295 13.92 -22.62 -14.13
CA HIS A 295 12.58 -22.03 -14.16
C HIS A 295 12.60 -20.76 -15.00
N VAL A 296 12.02 -20.85 -16.20
CA VAL A 296 11.82 -19.69 -17.09
C VAL A 296 10.51 -19.00 -16.70
N TRP A 297 10.60 -17.77 -16.21
CA TRP A 297 9.44 -16.91 -15.97
C TRP A 297 9.02 -16.21 -17.27
N PRO A 298 7.81 -16.43 -17.81
CA PRO A 298 7.32 -15.69 -18.97
C PRO A 298 6.73 -14.35 -18.55
N GLY A 299 7.58 -13.37 -18.21
CA GLY A 299 7.18 -11.96 -18.07
C GLY A 299 7.44 -11.19 -19.36
N ARG A 300 6.40 -10.59 -19.97
CA ARG A 300 6.56 -9.63 -21.08
C ARG A 300 6.46 -8.22 -20.52
N PHE A 301 7.57 -7.48 -20.50
CA PHE A 301 7.59 -6.05 -20.19
C PHE A 301 7.86 -5.25 -21.44
N ARG A 302 7.08 -4.19 -21.66
CA ARG A 302 7.21 -3.27 -22.80
C ARG A 302 7.65 -1.91 -22.26
N LEU A 303 8.91 -1.55 -22.49
CA LEU A 303 9.39 -0.18 -22.28
C LEU A 303 8.88 0.66 -23.46
N ILE A 304 8.05 1.66 -23.17
CA ILE A 304 7.58 2.65 -24.15
C ILE A 304 8.24 3.97 -23.79
N PHE A 305 9.16 4.41 -24.64
CA PHE A 305 9.71 5.77 -24.56
C PHE A 305 8.70 6.72 -25.20
N VAL A 306 8.12 7.62 -24.40
CA VAL A 306 7.29 8.72 -24.89
C VAL A 306 8.23 9.84 -25.28
N LYS A 307 8.26 10.18 -26.57
CA LYS A 307 9.07 11.28 -27.10
C LYS A 307 8.38 12.60 -26.69
N GLY A 308 9.01 13.37 -25.81
CA GLY A 308 8.72 14.78 -25.57
C GLY A 308 9.58 15.66 -26.47
#